data_AF-A0A521H6H5-F1
#
_entry.id   AF-A0A521H6H5-F1
#
_cell.length_a   1.000
_cell.length_b   1.000
_cell.length_c   1.000
_cell.angle_alpha   90.00
_cell.angle_beta   90.00
_cell.angle_gamma   90.00
#
_symmetry.space_group_name_H-M   'P 1'
#
loop_
_entity.id
_entity.type
_entity.pdbx_description
1 polymer ?
#
loop_
_entity_poly.entity_id
_entity_poly.type
_entity_poly.pdbx_seq_one_letter_code
_entity_poly.pdbx_strand_id
1 'polypeptide(L)'
;MSTPSPRWILHVGEECELCDRAVEVLAAAHAPDFVCIGIEGDEELTLRYGERVPVLCDTRNGRELGWPFDVARVRAFVDECRQTDGAMR
;
A
#
# COMPACT_ATOMS: atom_id res chain seq x y z
N MET A 1 -6.42 11.21 -22.38
CA MET A 1 -5.42 10.17 -22.07
C MET A 1 -5.88 9.54 -20.77
N SER A 2 -6.40 8.31 -20.79
CA SER A 2 -6.89 7.65 -19.59
C SER A 2 -5.69 7.11 -18.81
N THR A 3 -5.27 7.81 -17.77
CA THR A 3 -4.23 7.30 -16.87
C THR A 3 -4.80 6.06 -16.18
N PRO A 4 -4.17 4.87 -16.31
CA PRO A 4 -4.62 3.70 -15.58
C PRO A 4 -4.55 4.01 -14.08
N SER A 5 -5.66 3.80 -13.37
CA SER A 5 -5.70 3.96 -11.92
C SER A 5 -4.77 2.92 -11.28
N PRO A 6 -3.81 3.33 -10.45
CA PRO A 6 -2.90 2.39 -9.82
C PRO A 6 -3.68 1.46 -8.89
N ARG A 7 -3.42 0.17 -8.99
CA ARG A 7 -4.05 -0.85 -8.14
C ARG A 7 -3.56 -0.75 -6.69
N TRP A 8 -2.30 -0.37 -6.51
CA TRP A 8 -1.64 -0.34 -5.20
C TRP A 8 -1.30 1.09 -4.82
N ILE A 9 -1.68 1.46 -3.60
CA ILE A 9 -1.43 2.79 -3.04
C ILE A 9 -0.69 2.61 -1.73
N LEU A 10 0.47 3.24 -1.57
CA LEU A 10 1.16 3.35 -0.31
C LEU A 10 0.83 4.70 0.30
N HIS A 11 0.06 4.71 1.38
CA HIS A 11 -0.18 5.91 2.17
C HIS A 11 1.06 6.24 2.98
N VAL A 12 1.57 7.46 2.82
CA VAL A 12 2.78 7.98 3.45
C VAL A 12 2.47 9.28 4.19
N GLY A 13 3.23 9.60 5.23
CA GLY A 13 3.19 10.91 5.91
C GLY A 13 4.34 11.80 5.48
N GLU A 14 4.35 13.08 5.89
CA GLU A 14 5.51 13.96 5.67
C GLU A 14 6.74 13.47 6.46
N GLU A 15 7.91 13.66 5.85
CA GLU A 15 9.25 13.41 6.44
C GLU A 15 9.42 12.05 7.16
N CYS A 16 8.83 10.99 6.61
CA CYS A 16 8.75 9.71 7.30
C CYS A 16 9.85 8.72 6.87
N GLU A 17 10.87 8.53 7.70
CA GLU A 17 11.92 7.50 7.50
C GLU A 17 11.37 6.07 7.42
N LEU A 18 10.22 5.81 8.05
CA LEU A 18 9.54 4.52 7.94
C LEU A 18 8.98 4.28 6.53
N CYS A 19 8.62 5.35 5.81
CA CYS A 19 8.13 5.24 4.44
C CYS A 19 9.25 4.78 3.50
N ASP A 20 10.47 5.29 3.65
CA ASP A 20 11.64 4.78 2.92
C ASP A 20 11.87 3.29 3.20
N ARG A 21 11.85 2.89 4.47
CA ARG A 21 11.97 1.47 4.87
C ARG A 21 10.89 0.59 4.21
N ALA A 22 9.65 1.05 4.19
CA ALA A 22 8.57 0.32 3.56
C ALA A 22 8.78 0.18 2.04
N VAL A 23 9.25 1.23 1.37
CA VAL A 23 9.59 1.18 -0.06
C VAL A 23 10.71 0.18 -0.33
N GLU A 24 11.75 0.13 0.52
CA GLU A 24 12.81 -0.88 0.42
C GLU A 24 12.26 -2.31 0.54
N VAL A 25 11.36 -2.53 1.51
CA VAL A 25 10.70 -3.83 1.70
C VAL A 25 9.83 -4.20 0.50
N LEU A 26 9.08 -3.25 -0.06
CA LEU A 26 8.26 -3.45 -1.26
C LEU A 26 9.12 -3.79 -2.49
N ALA A 27 10.24 -3.08 -2.66
CA ALA A 27 11.20 -3.35 -3.72
C ALA A 27 11.83 -4.75 -3.58
N ALA A 28 12.27 -5.12 -2.38
CA ALA A 28 12.79 -6.46 -2.09
C ALA A 28 11.74 -7.57 -2.25
N ALA A 29 10.46 -7.24 -2.01
CA ALA A 29 9.33 -8.13 -2.25
C ALA A 29 9.03 -8.33 -3.74
N HIS A 30 9.58 -7.50 -4.62
CA HIS A 30 9.16 -7.38 -6.02
C HIS A 30 7.66 -7.09 -6.11
N ALA A 31 7.18 -6.16 -5.29
CA ALA A 31 5.80 -5.72 -5.34
C ALA A 31 5.46 -5.12 -6.71
N PRO A 32 4.23 -5.30 -7.21
CA PRO A 32 3.74 -4.68 -8.44
C PRO A 32 3.71 -3.14 -8.33
N ASP A 33 3.55 -2.45 -9.46
CA ASP A 33 3.49 -0.98 -9.51
C ASP A 33 2.52 -0.39 -8.48
N PHE A 34 3.07 0.49 -7.65
CA PHE A 34 2.35 1.21 -6.61
C PHE A 34 2.65 2.70 -6.70
N VAL A 35 1.76 3.52 -6.15
CA VAL A 35 1.96 4.96 -6.02
C VAL A 35 1.98 5.35 -4.55
N CYS A 36 2.79 6.35 -4.21
CA CYS A 36 2.80 6.92 -2.87
C CYS A 36 1.82 8.10 -2.82
N ILE A 37 0.89 8.08 -1.87
CA ILE A 37 -0.06 9.18 -1.64
C ILE A 37 0.13 9.69 -0.22
N GLY A 38 0.43 10.99 -0.10
CA GLY A 38 0.52 11.68 1.17
C GLY A 38 -0.86 11.80 1.82
N ILE A 39 -0.97 11.44 3.10
CA ILE A 39 -2.23 11.56 3.85
C ILE A 39 -2.53 13.00 4.30
N GLU A 40 -1.54 13.89 4.29
CA GLU A 40 -1.61 15.25 4.86
C GLU A 40 -2.63 16.15 4.14
N GLY A 41 -2.90 15.87 2.87
CA GLY A 41 -3.91 16.57 2.07
C GLY A 41 -5.34 16.11 2.32
N ASP A 42 -5.55 15.10 3.16
CA ASP A 42 -6.83 14.41 3.35
C ASP A 42 -7.10 14.17 4.85
N GLU A 43 -8.03 14.93 5.42
CA GLU A 43 -8.32 14.88 6.87
C GLU A 43 -8.76 13.48 7.31
N GLU A 44 -9.54 12.77 6.49
CA GLU A 44 -9.99 11.41 6.78
C GLU A 44 -8.83 10.42 6.81
N LEU A 45 -7.89 10.51 5.85
CA LEU A 45 -6.70 9.66 5.81
C LEU A 45 -5.75 9.99 6.96
N THR A 46 -5.59 11.26 7.30
CA THR A 46 -4.79 11.70 8.44
C THR A 46 -5.35 11.17 9.75
N LEU A 47 -6.66 11.25 9.97
CA LEU A 47 -7.31 10.69 11.16
C LEU A 47 -7.23 9.15 11.22
N ARG A 48 -7.28 8.48 10.06
CA ARG A 48 -7.31 7.01 9.98
C ARG A 48 -5.91 6.39 10.02
N TYR A 49 -4.93 7.05 9.41
CA TYR A 49 -3.59 6.51 9.17
C TYR A 49 -2.45 7.35 9.72
N GLY A 50 -2.70 8.52 10.32
CA GLY A 50 -1.66 9.43 10.83
C GLY A 50 -0.58 8.74 11.66
N GLU A 51 -0.97 7.84 12.57
CA GLU A 51 -0.04 7.06 13.41
C GLU A 51 0.32 5.68 12.83
N ARG A 52 -0.28 5.30 11.70
CA ARG A 52 -0.18 3.96 11.10
C ARG A 52 0.59 3.93 9.78
N VAL A 53 0.88 5.08 9.20
CA VAL A 53 1.74 5.18 8.01
C VAL A 53 3.12 4.58 8.30
N PRO A 54 3.71 3.81 7.38
CA PRO A 54 3.23 3.51 6.01
C PRO A 54 2.15 2.40 5.95
N VAL A 55 1.11 2.61 5.12
CA VAL A 55 0.03 1.62 4.89
C VAL A 55 -0.12 1.33 3.41
N LEU A 56 0.02 0.06 3.01
CA LEU A 56 -0.22 -0.38 1.63
C LEU A 56 -1.68 -0.79 1.45
N CYS A 57 -2.37 -0.14 0.52
CA CYS A 57 -3.77 -0.38 0.19
C CYS A 57 -3.91 -0.95 -1.22
N ASP A 58 -4.77 -1.96 -1.38
CA ASP A 58 -5.20 -2.50 -2.67
C ASP A 58 -6.57 -1.88 -3.04
N THR A 59 -6.60 -1.05 -4.08
CA THR A 59 -7.82 -0.33 -4.50
C THR A 59 -8.87 -1.25 -5.12
N ARG A 60 -8.49 -2.46 -5.52
CA ARG A 60 -9.42 -3.45 -6.11
C ARG A 60 -10.18 -4.25 -5.06
N ASN A 61 -9.48 -4.80 -4.06
CA ASN A 61 -10.09 -5.63 -3.03
C ASN A 61 -10.40 -4.83 -1.75
N GLY A 62 -9.98 -3.56 -1.65
CA GLY A 62 -10.14 -2.74 -0.45
C GLY A 62 -9.35 -3.26 0.75
N ARG A 63 -8.26 -4.03 0.50
CA ARG A 63 -7.42 -4.59 1.55
C ARG A 63 -6.31 -3.63 1.92
N GLU A 64 -5.92 -3.66 3.19
CA GLU A 64 -4.95 -2.74 3.77
C GLU A 64 -3.90 -3.54 4.55
N LEU A 65 -2.62 -3.23 4.34
CA LEU A 65 -1.48 -3.79 5.06
C LEU A 65 -0.76 -2.64 5.76
N GLY A 66 -0.98 -2.53 7.06
CA GLY A 66 -0.29 -1.55 7.91
C GLY A 66 1.07 -2.04 8.38
N TRP A 67 2.00 -1.10 8.57
CA TRP A 67 3.28 -1.33 9.24
C TRP A 67 3.09 -1.88 10.67
N PRO A 68 3.99 -2.74 11.19
CA PRO A 68 5.20 -3.28 10.57
C PRO A 68 4.95 -4.46 9.63
N PHE A 69 5.60 -4.46 8.47
CA PHE A 69 5.58 -5.57 7.52
C PHE A 69 6.96 -5.86 6.92
N ASP A 70 7.23 -7.14 6.70
CA ASP A 70 8.43 -7.64 6.04
C ASP A 70 8.13 -8.11 4.62
N VAL A 71 9.20 -8.41 3.87
CA VAL A 71 9.16 -8.89 2.49
C VAL A 71 8.20 -10.07 2.30
N ALA A 72 8.23 -11.05 3.22
CA ALA A 72 7.36 -12.21 3.17
C ALA A 72 5.88 -11.84 3.34
N ARG A 73 5.58 -10.88 4.22
CA ARG A 73 4.21 -10.42 4.49
C ARG A 73 3.65 -9.64 3.31
N VAL A 74 4.47 -8.79 2.68
CA VAL A 74 4.11 -8.09 1.44
C VAL A 74 3.82 -9.08 0.32
N ARG A 75 4.69 -10.09 0.10
CA ARG A 75 4.49 -11.10 -0.94
C ARG A 75 3.19 -11.88 -0.73
N ALA A 76 2.95 -12.35 0.50
CA ALA A 76 1.72 -13.05 0.84
C ALA A 76 0.50 -12.16 0.58
N PHE A 77 0.54 -10.91 1.02
CA PHE A 77 -0.56 -9.96 0.83
C PHE A 77 -0.88 -9.72 -0.66
N VAL A 78 0.15 -9.49 -1.49
CA VAL A 78 -0.01 -9.30 -2.94
C VAL A 78 -0.58 -10.56 -3.61
N ASP A 79 -0.08 -11.74 -3.24
CA ASP A 79 -0.55 -12.99 -3.83
C ASP A 79 -1.99 -13.31 -3.41
N GLU A 80 -2.36 -13.08 -2.15
CA GLU A 80 -3.75 -13.22 -1.67
C GLU A 80 -4.69 -12.26 -2.41
N CYS A 81 -4.32 -10.98 -2.58
CA CYS A 81 -5.12 -10.01 -3.31
C CYS A 81 -5.30 -10.38 -4.80
N ARG A 82 -4.29 -10.99 -5.41
CA ARG A 82 -4.40 -11.52 -6.77
C ARG A 82 -5.36 -12.70 -6.84
N GLN A 83 -5.36 -13.57 -5.83
CA GLN A 83 -6.29 -14.69 -5.73
C GLN A 83 -7.74 -14.23 -5.55
N THR A 84 -7.98 -13.20 -4.73
CA THR A 84 -9.33 -12.65 -4.51
C THR A 84 -9.92 -12.01 -5.79
N ASP A 85 -9.10 -11.31 -6.58
CA ASP A 85 -9.51 -10.71 -7.87
C ASP A 85 -9.88 -11.77 -8.93
N GLY A 86 -9.30 -12.97 -8.85
CA GLY A 86 -9.62 -14.11 -9.73
C GLY A 86 -10.70 -15.07 -9.20
N ALA A 87 -11.15 -14.91 -7.95
CA ALA A 87 -12.09 -15.82 -7.30
C ALA A 87 -13.57 -15.47 -7.53
N MET A 88 -13.88 -14.48 -8.38
CA MET A 88 -15.23 -14.26 -8.88
C MET A 88 -15.55 -15.33 -9.93
N ARG A 89 -16.02 -16.47 -9.42
CA ARG A 89 -16.61 -17.61 -10.17
C ARG A 89 -17.66 -17.17 -11.18
#